data_AF-A0A946AUG2-F1
#
_entry.id   AF-A0A946AUG2-F1
#
_cell.length_a   1.000
_cell.length_b   1.000
_cell.length_c   1.000
_cell.angle_alpha   90.00
_cell.angle_beta   90.00
_cell.angle_gamma   90.00
#
_symmetry.space_group_name_H-M   'P 1'
#
loop_
_entity.id
_entity.type
_entity.pdbx_description
1 polymer ?
#
loop_
_entity_poly.entity_id
_entity_poly.type
_entity_poly.pdbx_seq_one_letter_code
_entity_poly.pdbx_strand_id
1 'polypeptide(L)'
;MSKFTYEKVGQYGDEVVDYIKKKNGVVLAEAGGGTFTIDISDKSVFDKFAKMVKKRKYFDAADYARKNFFKVLEPKDRPKKYESLRWTQLEKKIFSSKNLSIETPQQEQITLLIIKNVLGSDTKSWKTFDEMFHAKGSKIKKIFPDLDKLDDWWDHFDLQFREIKGLSGFPNDKYDVYLYNGTDSFMQYITHYVTKDLDVYSQKDTWNPADIWLMKSDWKKKYLPMFNKIKEKLDESKKTKVKKKTYTGEDAIRELNGILKKAYKPDRDIVGISLKKSNLKKLKFTEFNLQANAKDQKLPNVDFDKIKLDVRYNEKKGFISKTSYFFVSDGKRGAYKCAYKSNTGQSLGNITYEFLPDGSASAFLGKVPKDKLENLFGEFIKENPNEGTMSPRIMPRHTLLPEEWSKDVEKEWKHMVSTIKGNFTKGLEAQGLDNFVENLKTSYTKYSKIKNRSYKQKRGGIVIENATAMQNVWFTYILALLKEKNKLINFVTMCYYFAQKKGQKWNFGPFGKLY
;
A
#
# COMPACT_ATOMS: atom_id res chain seq x y z
N MET A 1 12.82 -14.57 -7.74
CA MET A 1 13.24 -15.67 -6.84
C MET A 1 12.85 -15.32 -5.42
N SER A 2 12.25 -16.28 -4.72
CA SER A 2 11.80 -16.11 -3.34
C SER A 2 12.99 -16.27 -2.39
N LYS A 3 13.13 -15.37 -1.41
CA LYS A 3 14.11 -15.54 -0.33
C LYS A 3 13.48 -16.49 0.70
N PHE A 4 14.19 -17.53 1.10
CA PHE A 4 13.99 -18.20 2.38
C PHE A 4 14.16 -17.20 3.51
N THR A 5 13.03 -16.76 4.02
CA THR A 5 12.90 -16.02 5.26
C THR A 5 12.17 -16.92 6.25
N TYR A 6 12.24 -16.58 7.53
CA TYR A 6 11.60 -17.37 8.58
C TYR A 6 10.07 -17.39 8.43
N GLU A 7 9.49 -16.34 7.85
CA GLU A 7 8.07 -16.20 7.53
C GLU A 7 7.60 -17.16 6.43
N LYS A 8 8.53 -17.88 5.78
CA LYS A 8 8.23 -18.88 4.75
C LYS A 8 8.41 -20.32 5.20
N VAL A 9 8.58 -20.56 6.50
CA VAL A 9 8.64 -21.92 7.05
C VAL A 9 7.34 -22.67 6.79
N GLY A 10 6.16 -22.05 6.95
CA GLY A 10 4.89 -22.71 6.57
C GLY A 10 4.81 -23.09 5.09
N GLN A 11 5.39 -22.27 4.21
CA GLN A 11 5.33 -22.48 2.77
C GLN A 11 6.31 -23.56 2.26
N TYR A 12 7.53 -23.61 2.83
CA TYR A 12 8.62 -24.46 2.33
C TYR A 12 9.06 -25.53 3.32
N GLY A 13 8.57 -25.51 4.55
CA GLY A 13 9.02 -26.39 5.63
C GLY A 13 8.90 -27.85 5.26
N ASP A 14 7.77 -28.26 4.70
CA ASP A 14 7.53 -29.64 4.27
C ASP A 14 8.55 -30.07 3.19
N GLU A 15 8.72 -29.26 2.14
CA GLU A 15 9.67 -29.52 1.06
C GLU A 15 11.13 -29.57 1.56
N VAL A 16 11.49 -28.68 2.50
CA VAL A 16 12.82 -28.65 3.11
C VAL A 16 13.07 -29.88 3.98
N VAL A 17 12.10 -30.27 4.81
CA VAL A 17 12.20 -31.47 5.65
C VAL A 17 12.34 -32.72 4.79
N ASP A 18 11.52 -32.86 3.75
CA ASP A 18 11.54 -34.02 2.86
C ASP A 18 12.85 -34.09 2.08
N TYR A 19 13.32 -32.96 1.55
CA TYR A 19 14.60 -32.89 0.86
C TYR A 19 15.76 -33.30 1.76
N ILE A 20 15.86 -32.70 2.95
CA ILE A 20 16.97 -32.95 3.88
C ILE A 20 16.98 -34.42 4.32
N LYS A 21 15.81 -35.00 4.61
CA LYS A 21 15.70 -36.43 4.95
C LYS A 21 16.09 -37.32 3.78
N LYS A 22 15.57 -37.05 2.57
CA LYS A 22 15.89 -37.81 1.36
C LYS A 22 17.38 -37.76 1.00
N LYS A 23 18.06 -36.67 1.38
CA LYS A 23 19.48 -36.45 1.14
C LYS A 23 20.37 -36.78 2.34
N ASN A 24 19.85 -37.47 3.35
CA ASN A 24 20.61 -37.86 4.55
C ASN A 24 21.35 -36.67 5.21
N GLY A 25 20.69 -35.52 5.30
CA GLY A 25 21.26 -34.30 5.91
C GLY A 25 22.05 -33.42 4.95
N VAL A 26 22.27 -33.84 3.70
CA VAL A 26 23.03 -33.05 2.72
C VAL A 26 22.22 -31.86 2.21
N VAL A 27 22.77 -30.66 2.37
CA VAL A 27 22.20 -29.37 1.98
C VAL A 27 23.21 -28.51 1.23
N LEU A 28 22.73 -27.63 0.35
CA LEU A 28 23.55 -26.57 -0.25
C LEU A 28 23.37 -25.28 0.56
N ALA A 29 24.47 -24.60 0.86
CA ALA A 29 24.43 -23.27 1.44
C ALA A 29 24.20 -22.19 0.36
N GLU A 30 23.62 -21.05 0.75
CA GLU A 30 23.29 -19.97 -0.19
C GLU A 30 24.52 -19.49 -0.98
N ALA A 31 24.29 -19.22 -2.28
CA ALA A 31 25.17 -18.59 -3.26
C ALA A 31 26.69 -18.73 -2.98
N GLY A 32 27.24 -19.91 -3.27
CA GLY A 32 28.69 -20.16 -3.26
C GLY A 32 29.25 -20.72 -1.94
N GLY A 33 28.38 -21.08 -0.99
CA GLY A 33 28.81 -21.67 0.28
C GLY A 33 29.23 -23.15 0.22
N GLY A 34 28.89 -23.87 -0.86
CA GLY A 34 29.20 -25.29 -1.01
C GLY A 34 28.14 -26.23 -0.41
N THR A 35 28.46 -27.52 -0.42
CA THR A 35 27.61 -28.60 0.10
C THR A 35 28.01 -28.95 1.53
N PHE A 36 27.03 -29.08 2.42
CA PHE A 36 27.22 -29.44 3.83
C PHE A 36 26.31 -30.57 4.23
N THR A 37 26.74 -31.40 5.19
CA THR A 37 25.86 -32.37 5.85
C THR A 37 25.49 -31.83 7.21
N ILE A 38 24.20 -31.62 7.50
CA ILE A 38 23.72 -31.20 8.81
C ILE A 38 23.33 -32.40 9.68
N ASP A 39 23.37 -32.20 10.99
CA ASP A 39 22.91 -33.18 11.98
C ASP A 39 21.39 -33.34 11.92
N ILE A 40 20.95 -34.53 11.52
CA ILE A 40 19.55 -34.95 11.43
C ILE A 40 19.18 -36.05 12.43
N SER A 41 20.06 -36.35 13.39
CA SER A 41 19.84 -37.40 14.40
C SER A 41 18.61 -37.12 15.28
N ASP A 42 18.12 -38.14 15.99
CA ASP A 42 17.02 -37.94 16.95
C ASP A 42 17.41 -36.90 17.99
N LYS A 43 16.47 -36.00 18.34
CA LYS A 43 16.67 -34.85 19.24
C LYS A 43 17.57 -33.73 18.70
N SER A 44 18.13 -33.86 17.49
CA SER A 44 18.83 -32.76 16.80
C SER A 44 17.92 -31.54 16.61
N VAL A 45 18.54 -30.40 16.30
CA VAL A 45 17.79 -29.18 15.95
C VAL A 45 16.89 -29.43 14.74
N PHE A 46 17.38 -30.15 13.73
CA PHE A 46 16.59 -30.49 12.56
C PHE A 46 15.40 -31.39 12.90
N ASP A 47 15.59 -32.43 13.70
CA ASP A 47 14.52 -33.35 14.08
C ASP A 47 13.36 -32.65 14.81
N LYS A 48 13.69 -31.77 15.77
CA LYS A 48 12.68 -30.95 16.48
C LYS A 48 11.92 -30.03 15.52
N PHE A 49 12.64 -29.34 14.63
CA PHE A 49 12.04 -28.51 13.59
C PHE A 49 11.09 -29.33 12.68
N ALA A 50 11.55 -30.48 12.19
CA ALA A 50 10.79 -31.37 11.32
C ALA A 50 9.51 -31.91 12.01
N LYS A 51 9.58 -32.22 13.31
CA LYS A 51 8.41 -32.64 14.10
C LYS A 51 7.37 -31.52 14.22
N MET A 52 7.77 -30.26 14.34
CA MET A 52 6.85 -29.11 14.38
C MET A 52 6.19 -28.89 13.01
N VAL A 53 6.98 -28.89 11.93
CA VAL A 53 6.50 -28.78 10.54
C VAL A 53 5.48 -29.87 10.22
N LYS A 54 5.79 -31.14 10.51
CA LYS A 54 4.87 -32.27 10.28
C LYS A 54 3.56 -32.15 11.06
N LYS A 55 3.59 -31.50 12.23
CA LYS A 55 2.40 -31.21 13.04
C LYS A 55 1.68 -29.93 12.63
N ARG A 56 2.11 -29.29 11.52
CA ARG A 56 1.62 -27.98 11.05
C ARG A 56 1.74 -26.85 12.07
N LYS A 57 2.70 -26.97 12.99
CA LYS A 57 3.04 -25.92 13.97
C LYS A 57 4.06 -24.96 13.39
N TYR A 58 3.70 -24.29 12.30
CA TYR A 58 4.65 -23.54 11.48
C TYR A 58 5.20 -22.31 12.20
N PHE A 59 4.40 -21.64 13.03
CA PHE A 59 4.87 -20.54 13.89
C PHE A 59 5.94 -21.01 14.87
N ASP A 60 5.67 -22.09 15.62
CA ASP A 60 6.63 -22.68 16.56
C ASP A 60 7.91 -23.10 15.82
N ALA A 61 7.75 -23.70 14.63
CA ALA A 61 8.88 -24.09 13.78
C ALA A 61 9.70 -22.87 13.31
N ALA A 62 9.06 -21.77 12.94
CA ALA A 62 9.71 -20.54 12.51
C ALA A 62 10.46 -19.85 13.66
N ASP A 63 9.82 -19.70 14.82
CA ASP A 63 10.47 -19.16 16.02
C ASP A 63 11.64 -20.05 16.47
N TYR A 64 11.45 -21.37 16.45
CA TYR A 64 12.50 -22.32 16.76
C TYR A 64 13.68 -22.20 15.78
N ALA A 65 13.43 -22.07 14.47
CA ALA A 65 14.47 -21.88 13.46
C ALA A 65 15.18 -20.51 13.56
N ARG A 66 14.53 -19.46 14.11
CA ARG A 66 15.18 -18.16 14.37
C ARG A 66 16.23 -18.26 15.48
N LYS A 67 15.92 -19.04 16.52
CA LYS A 67 16.73 -19.18 17.74
C LYS A 67 17.81 -20.24 17.66
N ASN A 68 17.66 -21.23 16.78
CA ASN A 68 18.54 -22.39 16.69
C ASN A 68 19.25 -22.47 15.33
N PHE A 69 20.38 -23.17 15.32
CA PHE A 69 21.17 -23.42 14.12
C PHE A 69 21.26 -24.93 13.88
N PHE A 70 21.19 -25.32 12.61
CA PHE A 70 21.46 -26.69 12.20
C PHE A 70 22.97 -26.92 12.29
N LYS A 71 23.40 -27.83 13.18
CA LYS A 71 24.80 -28.19 13.32
C LYS A 71 25.30 -28.81 12.03
N VAL A 72 26.43 -28.36 11.50
CA VAL A 72 27.10 -29.00 10.37
C VAL A 72 28.03 -30.10 10.88
N LEU A 73 27.98 -31.27 10.25
CA LEU A 73 28.85 -32.42 10.48
C LEU A 73 30.01 -32.45 9.47
N GLU A 74 29.71 -32.25 8.18
CA GLU A 74 30.70 -32.31 7.09
C GLU A 74 30.58 -31.13 6.10
N PRO A 75 31.69 -30.69 5.47
CA PRO A 75 33.07 -31.16 5.68
C PRO A 75 33.64 -30.70 7.03
N LYS A 76 34.51 -31.50 7.66
CA LYS A 76 35.18 -31.11 8.93
C LYS A 76 35.97 -29.80 8.81
N ASP A 77 36.70 -29.63 7.71
CA ASP A 77 37.41 -28.39 7.39
C ASP A 77 36.46 -27.43 6.65
N ARG A 78 36.04 -26.37 7.35
CA ARG A 78 35.08 -25.38 6.84
C ARG A 78 35.28 -24.03 7.51
N PRO A 79 34.95 -22.92 6.81
CA PRO A 79 34.95 -21.60 7.43
C PRO A 79 34.02 -21.54 8.65
N LYS A 80 34.43 -20.82 9.70
CA LYS A 80 33.66 -20.64 10.96
C LYS A 80 32.18 -20.28 10.75
N LYS A 81 31.88 -19.47 9.72
CA LYS A 81 30.50 -19.08 9.35
C LYS A 81 29.60 -20.23 8.89
N TYR A 82 30.15 -21.41 8.62
CA TYR A 82 29.46 -22.63 8.21
C TYR A 82 29.64 -23.78 9.22
N GLU A 83 30.13 -23.53 10.43
CA GLU A 83 30.10 -24.51 11.53
C GLU A 83 28.67 -24.95 11.88
N SER A 84 27.73 -24.03 11.66
CA SER A 84 26.30 -24.26 11.73
C SER A 84 25.59 -23.44 10.66
N LEU A 85 24.41 -23.89 10.23
CA LEU A 85 23.61 -23.25 9.20
C LEU A 85 22.27 -22.80 9.77
N ARG A 86 21.86 -21.58 9.42
CA ARG A 86 20.50 -21.08 9.63
C ARG A 86 19.60 -21.51 8.48
N TRP A 87 18.31 -21.57 8.75
CA TRP A 87 17.25 -21.68 7.72
C TRP A 87 17.48 -20.75 6.52
N THR A 88 17.82 -19.48 6.78
CA THR A 88 18.02 -18.46 5.74
C THR A 88 19.26 -18.68 4.88
N GLN A 89 20.20 -19.52 5.35
CA GLN A 89 21.46 -19.84 4.67
C GLN A 89 21.34 -21.08 3.77
N LEU A 90 20.18 -21.72 3.65
CA LEU A 90 19.96 -22.82 2.71
C LEU A 90 19.73 -22.30 1.27
N GLU A 91 20.23 -23.04 0.27
CA GLU A 91 20.10 -22.65 -1.13
C GLU A 91 18.65 -22.77 -1.62
N LYS A 92 18.10 -21.62 -2.06
CA LYS A 92 16.70 -21.50 -2.47
C LYS A 92 16.36 -22.20 -3.79
N LYS A 93 17.33 -22.43 -4.68
CA LYS A 93 17.09 -23.04 -6.01
C LYS A 93 16.66 -24.50 -5.94
N ILE A 94 16.99 -25.17 -4.84
CA ILE A 94 16.60 -26.56 -4.60
C ILE A 94 15.08 -26.69 -4.43
N PHE A 95 14.43 -25.63 -3.95
CA PHE A 95 13.05 -25.66 -3.48
C PHE A 95 12.14 -24.85 -4.41
N SER A 96 11.07 -25.49 -4.88
CA SER A 96 10.25 -25.02 -5.98
C SER A 96 8.79 -24.73 -5.59
N SER A 97 8.41 -24.92 -4.32
CA SER A 97 7.05 -24.65 -3.87
C SER A 97 6.59 -23.23 -4.24
N LYS A 98 5.35 -23.15 -4.77
CA LYS A 98 4.73 -21.91 -5.23
C LYS A 98 4.72 -20.88 -4.10
N ASN A 99 5.16 -19.65 -4.40
CA ASN A 99 4.98 -18.52 -3.47
C ASN A 99 3.50 -18.32 -3.19
N LEU A 100 3.15 -18.43 -1.91
CA LEU A 100 1.81 -18.17 -1.44
C LEU A 100 1.71 -16.70 -1.04
N SER A 101 0.68 -16.02 -1.53
CA SER A 101 0.31 -14.66 -1.15
C SER A 101 -1.20 -14.58 -1.05
N ILE A 102 -1.70 -13.87 -0.04
CA ILE A 102 -3.12 -13.53 0.06
C ILE A 102 -3.38 -12.29 -0.79
N GLU A 103 -4.31 -12.42 -1.72
CA GLU A 103 -4.80 -11.30 -2.51
C GLU A 103 -5.84 -10.49 -1.71
N THR A 104 -5.96 -9.19 -2.01
CA THR A 104 -6.87 -8.27 -1.30
C THR A 104 -8.31 -8.80 -1.20
N PRO A 105 -8.94 -9.32 -2.28
CA PRO A 105 -10.28 -9.90 -2.19
C PRO A 105 -10.40 -11.06 -1.21
N GLN A 106 -9.36 -11.90 -1.12
CA GLN A 106 -9.36 -13.03 -0.20
C GLN A 106 -9.28 -12.55 1.25
N GLN A 107 -8.45 -11.54 1.53
CA GLN A 107 -8.39 -10.92 2.86
C GLN A 107 -9.74 -10.37 3.30
N GLU A 108 -10.41 -9.62 2.42
CA GLU A 108 -11.67 -8.95 2.71
C GLU A 108 -12.80 -9.97 2.96
N GLN A 109 -12.87 -11.02 2.13
CA GLN A 109 -13.84 -12.11 2.30
C GLN A 109 -13.62 -12.91 3.59
N ILE A 110 -12.37 -13.25 3.92
CA ILE A 110 -12.05 -13.99 5.16
C ILE A 110 -12.40 -13.14 6.39
N THR A 111 -12.03 -11.85 6.38
CA THR A 111 -12.36 -10.92 7.47
C THR A 111 -13.86 -10.80 7.68
N LEU A 112 -14.66 -10.71 6.61
CA LEU A 112 -16.12 -10.67 6.71
C LEU A 112 -16.71 -11.96 7.28
N LEU A 113 -16.17 -13.13 6.93
CA LEU A 113 -16.61 -14.39 7.52
C LEU A 113 -16.32 -14.44 9.03
N ILE A 114 -15.18 -13.90 9.47
CA ILE A 114 -14.83 -13.80 10.89
C ILE A 114 -15.80 -12.84 11.62
N ILE A 115 -16.04 -11.64 11.07
CA ILE A 115 -17.00 -10.69 11.63
C ILE A 115 -18.39 -11.33 11.73
N LYS A 116 -18.84 -12.00 10.65
CA LYS A 116 -20.13 -12.69 10.63
C LYS A 116 -20.20 -13.80 11.70
N ASN A 117 -19.12 -14.54 11.92
CA ASN A 117 -19.07 -15.56 12.97
C ASN A 117 -19.14 -14.97 14.39
N VAL A 118 -18.36 -13.91 14.63
CA VAL A 118 -18.16 -13.37 15.98
C VAL A 118 -19.31 -12.45 16.41
N LEU A 119 -19.94 -11.77 15.46
CA LEU A 119 -20.98 -10.77 15.72
C LEU A 119 -22.35 -11.10 15.10
N GLY A 120 -22.40 -11.97 14.09
CA GLY A 120 -23.65 -12.34 13.44
C GLY A 120 -24.51 -13.27 14.32
N SER A 121 -25.83 -13.09 14.28
CA SER A 121 -26.78 -13.89 15.04
C SER A 121 -27.19 -15.21 14.38
N ASP A 122 -26.88 -15.38 13.09
CA ASP A 122 -27.35 -16.48 12.24
C ASP A 122 -26.29 -17.57 12.00
N THR A 123 -25.13 -17.51 12.66
CA THR A 123 -24.01 -18.42 12.38
C THR A 123 -23.66 -19.34 13.54
N LYS A 124 -23.14 -20.52 13.18
CA LYS A 124 -22.50 -21.44 14.11
C LYS A 124 -21.30 -20.73 14.77
N SER A 125 -21.39 -20.48 16.07
CA SER A 125 -20.31 -19.86 16.84
C SER A 125 -19.18 -20.86 17.09
N TRP A 126 -18.11 -20.77 16.30
CA TRP A 126 -16.86 -21.49 16.57
C TRP A 126 -16.16 -20.93 17.80
N LYS A 127 -15.40 -21.75 18.55
CA LYS A 127 -14.65 -21.27 19.73
C LYS A 127 -13.31 -20.66 19.35
N THR A 128 -12.68 -21.15 18.28
CA THR A 128 -11.39 -20.68 17.79
C THR A 128 -11.40 -20.50 16.28
N PHE A 129 -10.45 -19.71 15.76
CA PHE A 129 -10.25 -19.57 14.32
C PHE A 129 -9.82 -20.91 13.68
N ASP A 130 -9.00 -21.70 14.38
CA ASP A 130 -8.57 -23.03 13.93
C ASP A 130 -9.77 -23.97 13.70
N GLU A 131 -10.70 -24.03 14.65
CA GLU A 131 -11.94 -24.81 14.51
C GLU A 131 -12.75 -24.34 13.30
N MET A 132 -12.88 -23.02 13.11
CA MET A 132 -13.59 -22.43 11.97
C MET A 132 -12.94 -22.78 10.63
N PHE A 133 -11.61 -22.78 10.55
CA PHE A 133 -10.86 -23.10 9.34
C PHE A 133 -10.89 -24.59 9.00
N HIS A 134 -10.73 -25.46 10.01
CA HIS A 134 -10.69 -26.92 9.84
C HIS A 134 -12.06 -27.60 9.78
N ALA A 135 -13.14 -26.86 10.06
CA ALA A 135 -14.51 -27.36 9.94
C ALA A 135 -14.81 -28.00 8.57
N LYS A 136 -15.59 -29.09 8.59
CA LYS A 136 -16.11 -29.71 7.36
C LYS A 136 -16.89 -28.65 6.55
N GLY A 137 -16.44 -28.40 5.32
CA GLY A 137 -17.05 -27.41 4.42
C GLY A 137 -16.69 -25.94 4.71
N SER A 138 -15.64 -25.66 5.49
CA SER A 138 -15.21 -24.29 5.82
C SER A 138 -15.11 -23.39 4.60
N LYS A 139 -15.84 -22.26 4.65
CA LYS A 139 -15.81 -21.24 3.60
C LYS A 139 -14.45 -20.55 3.50
N ILE A 140 -13.76 -20.36 4.63
CA ILE A 140 -12.42 -19.77 4.68
C ILE A 140 -11.44 -20.69 3.92
N LYS A 141 -11.47 -21.99 4.21
CA LYS A 141 -10.63 -22.98 3.52
C LYS A 141 -10.94 -23.08 2.02
N LYS A 142 -12.17 -22.80 1.59
CA LYS A 142 -12.51 -22.70 0.15
C LYS A 142 -11.90 -21.46 -0.51
N ILE A 143 -11.84 -20.33 0.19
CA ILE A 143 -11.22 -19.08 -0.32
C ILE A 143 -9.71 -19.23 -0.44
N PHE A 144 -9.08 -19.82 0.58
CA PHE A 144 -7.63 -20.04 0.63
C PHE A 144 -7.31 -21.36 1.35
N PRO A 145 -7.12 -22.47 0.62
CA PRO A 145 -6.88 -23.80 1.21
C PRO A 145 -5.58 -23.93 2.02
N ASP A 146 -4.55 -23.19 1.62
CA ASP A 146 -3.19 -23.24 2.19
C ASP A 146 -2.94 -22.11 3.22
N LEU A 147 -3.99 -21.59 3.87
CA LEU A 147 -3.88 -20.41 4.75
C LEU A 147 -3.03 -20.71 5.98
N ASP A 148 -3.10 -21.95 6.46
CA ASP A 148 -2.29 -22.48 7.55
C ASP A 148 -0.79 -22.44 7.26
N LYS A 149 -0.37 -22.30 5.99
CA LYS A 149 1.04 -22.16 5.58
C LYS A 149 1.55 -20.71 5.61
N LEU A 150 0.68 -19.75 5.92
CA LEU A 150 0.99 -18.32 5.94
C LEU A 150 0.86 -17.76 7.36
N ASP A 151 1.83 -18.06 8.22
CA ASP A 151 1.85 -17.75 9.67
C ASP A 151 1.36 -16.33 9.98
N ASP A 152 1.95 -15.29 9.38
CA ASP A 152 1.57 -13.91 9.68
C ASP A 152 0.11 -13.59 9.31
N TRP A 153 -0.45 -14.27 8.31
CA TRP A 153 -1.84 -14.08 7.91
C TRP A 153 -2.80 -14.91 8.76
N TRP A 154 -2.38 -16.13 9.13
CA TRP A 154 -3.09 -16.93 10.12
C TRP A 154 -3.25 -16.17 11.43
N ASP A 155 -2.16 -15.65 11.99
CA ASP A 155 -2.15 -14.88 13.24
C ASP A 155 -2.97 -13.59 13.13
N HIS A 156 -2.95 -12.95 11.95
CA HIS A 156 -3.78 -11.78 11.69
C HIS A 156 -5.28 -12.11 11.83
N PHE A 157 -5.73 -13.21 11.22
CA PHE A 157 -7.13 -13.62 11.25
C PHE A 157 -7.54 -14.20 12.60
N ASP A 158 -6.67 -14.96 13.26
CA ASP A 158 -6.91 -15.43 14.63
C ASP A 158 -7.04 -14.26 15.62
N LEU A 159 -6.19 -13.23 15.48
CA LEU A 159 -6.29 -12.01 16.28
C LEU A 159 -7.62 -11.28 16.04
N GLN A 160 -8.05 -11.17 14.78
CA GLN A 160 -9.39 -10.64 14.45
C GLN A 160 -10.50 -11.45 15.12
N PHE A 161 -10.44 -12.77 15.02
CA PHE A 161 -11.43 -13.68 15.60
C PHE A 161 -11.58 -13.48 17.11
N ARG A 162 -10.46 -13.36 17.82
CA ARG A 162 -10.44 -13.22 19.28
C ARG A 162 -10.84 -11.83 19.76
N GLU A 163 -10.40 -10.76 19.09
CA GLU A 163 -10.44 -9.41 19.67
C GLU A 163 -11.58 -8.53 19.17
N ILE A 164 -12.15 -8.78 17.98
CA ILE A 164 -13.16 -7.88 17.37
C ILE A 164 -14.31 -7.53 18.32
N LYS A 165 -14.84 -8.51 19.06
CA LYS A 165 -15.98 -8.31 19.97
C LYS A 165 -15.67 -7.35 21.12
N GLY A 166 -14.40 -7.26 21.54
CA GLY A 166 -13.95 -6.40 22.64
C GLY A 166 -13.45 -5.02 22.19
N LEU A 167 -13.47 -4.71 20.89
CA LEU A 167 -12.95 -3.45 20.40
C LEU A 167 -13.90 -2.30 20.69
N SER A 168 -13.42 -1.33 21.48
CA SER A 168 -14.13 -0.09 21.73
C SER A 168 -14.44 0.65 20.41
N GLY A 169 -15.70 1.06 20.25
CA GLY A 169 -16.18 1.78 19.08
C GLY A 169 -16.38 0.92 17.82
N PHE A 170 -16.00 -0.36 17.85
CA PHE A 170 -16.29 -1.27 16.74
C PHE A 170 -17.81 -1.52 16.66
N PRO A 171 -18.40 -1.55 15.46
CA PRO A 171 -19.80 -1.90 15.26
C PRO A 171 -20.10 -3.34 15.74
N ASN A 172 -20.79 -3.48 16.87
CA ASN A 172 -21.12 -4.77 17.49
C ASN A 172 -22.61 -5.15 17.34
N ASP A 173 -23.36 -4.40 16.54
CA ASP A 173 -24.76 -4.68 16.22
C ASP A 173 -24.90 -5.90 15.29
N LYS A 174 -26.07 -6.52 15.30
CA LYS A 174 -26.37 -7.65 14.40
C LYS A 174 -26.55 -7.11 12.98
N TYR A 175 -25.62 -7.44 12.09
CA TYR A 175 -25.68 -7.08 10.67
C TYR A 175 -26.15 -8.27 9.82
N ASP A 176 -26.89 -7.96 8.76
CA ASP A 176 -27.52 -8.96 7.90
C ASP A 176 -26.89 -9.01 6.50
N VAL A 177 -26.23 -7.93 6.08
CA VAL A 177 -25.67 -7.79 4.73
C VAL A 177 -24.15 -7.71 4.79
N TYR A 178 -23.49 -8.80 4.36
CA TYR A 178 -22.04 -8.94 4.27
C TYR A 178 -21.62 -9.20 2.82
N LEU A 179 -22.01 -8.34 1.90
CA LEU A 179 -21.67 -8.50 0.48
C LEU A 179 -20.43 -7.69 0.16
N TYR A 180 -19.28 -8.36 0.16
CA TYR A 180 -18.02 -7.81 -0.35
C TYR A 180 -18.11 -7.49 -1.84
N ASN A 181 -18.60 -8.45 -2.65
CA ASN A 181 -18.80 -8.35 -4.09
C ASN A 181 -20.04 -9.12 -4.56
N GLY A 182 -20.55 -8.76 -5.74
CA GLY A 182 -21.74 -9.34 -6.36
C GLY A 182 -22.71 -8.28 -6.91
N THR A 183 -23.51 -8.65 -7.90
CA THR A 183 -24.62 -7.85 -8.43
C THR A 183 -25.52 -7.45 -7.26
N ASP A 184 -25.83 -6.16 -7.14
CA ASP A 184 -26.64 -5.56 -6.06
C ASP A 184 -25.96 -5.41 -4.68
N SER A 185 -24.64 -5.64 -4.59
CA SER A 185 -23.88 -5.30 -3.37
C SER A 185 -23.81 -3.79 -3.15
N PHE A 186 -23.81 -3.37 -1.88
CA PHE A 186 -23.65 -1.95 -1.56
C PHE A 186 -22.31 -1.38 -2.03
N MET A 187 -21.24 -2.18 -2.00
CA MET A 187 -19.93 -1.76 -2.50
C MET A 187 -19.99 -1.37 -3.98
N GLN A 188 -20.68 -2.17 -4.81
CA GLN A 188 -20.89 -1.87 -6.22
C GLN A 188 -21.77 -0.63 -6.39
N TYR A 189 -22.89 -0.55 -5.66
CA TYR A 189 -23.80 0.61 -5.68
C TYR A 189 -23.05 1.90 -5.37
N ILE A 190 -22.38 1.98 -4.22
CA ILE A 190 -21.73 3.22 -3.78
C ILE A 190 -20.56 3.60 -4.68
N THR A 191 -19.84 2.61 -5.23
CA THR A 191 -18.79 2.85 -6.22
C THR A 191 -19.36 3.46 -7.50
N HIS A 192 -20.43 2.88 -8.06
CA HIS A 192 -21.10 3.43 -9.24
C HIS A 192 -21.64 4.82 -8.95
N TYR A 193 -22.30 5.00 -7.81
CA TYR A 193 -22.93 6.25 -7.42
C TYR A 193 -21.93 7.41 -7.38
N VAL A 194 -20.78 7.26 -6.71
CA VAL A 194 -19.80 8.37 -6.62
C VAL A 194 -18.95 8.58 -7.88
N THR A 195 -18.80 7.55 -8.72
CA THR A 195 -17.92 7.61 -9.91
C THR A 195 -18.65 7.78 -11.24
N LYS A 196 -19.97 7.57 -11.28
CA LYS A 196 -20.79 7.65 -12.49
C LYS A 196 -22.00 8.54 -12.31
N ASP A 197 -22.78 8.34 -11.25
CA ASP A 197 -23.99 9.15 -11.03
C ASP A 197 -23.62 10.58 -10.64
N LEU A 198 -22.76 10.73 -9.64
CA LEU A 198 -22.30 12.04 -9.18
C LEU A 198 -21.11 12.57 -9.99
N ASP A 199 -20.31 11.67 -10.57
CA ASP A 199 -19.10 11.97 -11.37
C ASP A 199 -18.11 12.91 -10.64
N VAL A 200 -17.87 12.66 -9.35
CA VAL A 200 -17.00 13.50 -8.51
C VAL A 200 -15.62 12.87 -8.31
N TYR A 201 -15.53 11.55 -8.47
CA TYR A 201 -14.30 10.80 -8.28
C TYR A 201 -14.12 9.77 -9.39
N SER A 202 -12.88 9.56 -9.82
CA SER A 202 -12.56 8.48 -10.76
C SER A 202 -12.60 7.09 -10.13
N GLN A 203 -12.41 7.01 -8.80
CA GLN A 203 -12.42 5.78 -8.02
C GLN A 203 -12.97 6.04 -6.61
N LYS A 204 -13.73 5.09 -6.05
CA LYS A 204 -14.28 5.19 -4.68
C LYS A 204 -13.18 5.44 -3.63
N ASP A 205 -12.05 4.75 -3.74
CA ASP A 205 -10.95 4.82 -2.75
C ASP A 205 -10.26 6.19 -2.70
N THR A 206 -10.48 7.04 -3.71
CA THR A 206 -10.10 8.45 -3.63
C THR A 206 -10.83 9.14 -2.49
N TRP A 207 -12.11 8.82 -2.28
CA TRP A 207 -13.02 9.43 -1.32
C TRP A 207 -13.15 8.68 0.00
N ASN A 208 -13.38 7.36 -0.07
CA ASN A 208 -13.63 6.51 1.10
C ASN A 208 -12.89 5.18 0.96
N PRO A 209 -11.95 4.85 1.87
CA PRO A 209 -11.11 3.66 1.79
C PRO A 209 -11.75 2.41 2.37
N ALA A 210 -13.06 2.40 2.64
CA ALA A 210 -13.73 1.21 3.16
C ALA A 210 -13.56 0.04 2.18
N ASP A 211 -12.98 -1.03 2.70
CA ASP A 211 -12.71 -2.29 2.02
C ASP A 211 -13.93 -3.24 2.16
N ILE A 212 -14.68 -3.08 3.27
CA ILE A 212 -15.93 -3.80 3.55
C ILE A 212 -16.99 -2.83 4.12
N TRP A 213 -18.26 -3.21 4.02
CA TRP A 213 -19.39 -2.48 4.60
C TRP A 213 -20.26 -3.43 5.43
N LEU A 214 -20.56 -3.03 6.66
CA LEU A 214 -21.52 -3.71 7.52
C LEU A 214 -22.85 -2.97 7.46
N MET A 215 -23.94 -3.67 7.17
CA MET A 215 -25.25 -3.04 7.00
C MET A 215 -26.41 -3.84 7.57
N LYS A 216 -27.40 -3.13 8.11
CA LYS A 216 -28.69 -3.71 8.51
C LYS A 216 -29.58 -3.93 7.31
N SER A 217 -30.45 -4.93 7.36
CA SER A 217 -31.32 -5.33 6.25
C SER A 217 -32.23 -4.21 5.70
N ASP A 218 -32.63 -3.24 6.53
CA ASP A 218 -33.55 -2.15 6.16
C ASP A 218 -32.86 -0.91 5.57
N TRP A 219 -31.53 -0.92 5.40
CA TRP A 219 -30.76 0.24 4.94
C TRP A 219 -31.29 0.84 3.63
N LYS A 220 -31.73 -0.01 2.68
CA LYS A 220 -32.24 0.43 1.38
C LYS A 220 -33.47 1.31 1.58
N LYS A 221 -34.42 0.88 2.42
CA LYS A 221 -35.64 1.63 2.72
C LYS A 221 -35.32 2.96 3.40
N LYS A 222 -34.37 2.98 4.33
CA LYS A 222 -34.04 4.17 5.14
C LYS A 222 -33.21 5.21 4.39
N TYR A 223 -32.23 4.79 3.58
CA TYR A 223 -31.20 5.70 3.05
C TYR A 223 -31.22 5.89 1.53
N LEU A 224 -31.69 4.91 0.75
CA LEU A 224 -31.70 5.01 -0.71
C LEU A 224 -32.50 6.22 -1.23
N PRO A 225 -33.68 6.58 -0.69
CA PRO A 225 -34.40 7.78 -1.11
C PRO A 225 -33.60 9.07 -0.91
N MET A 226 -32.79 9.12 0.17
CA MET A 226 -31.95 10.28 0.46
C MET A 226 -30.79 10.40 -0.53
N PHE A 227 -30.19 9.27 -0.92
CA PHE A 227 -29.16 9.25 -1.97
C PHE A 227 -29.74 9.66 -3.33
N ASN A 228 -30.93 9.15 -3.70
CA ASN A 228 -31.55 9.53 -4.97
C ASN A 228 -31.84 11.05 -5.03
N LYS A 229 -32.31 11.64 -3.94
CA LYS A 229 -32.55 13.09 -3.85
C LYS A 229 -31.28 13.94 -4.09
N ILE A 230 -30.11 13.47 -3.66
CA ILE A 230 -28.83 14.15 -3.95
C ILE A 230 -28.55 14.15 -5.46
N LYS A 231 -28.79 13.02 -6.12
CA LYS A 231 -28.58 12.88 -7.57
C LYS A 231 -29.54 13.78 -8.34
N GLU A 232 -30.82 13.79 -7.97
CA GLU A 232 -31.85 14.65 -8.57
C GLU A 232 -31.46 16.13 -8.51
N LYS A 233 -31.05 16.63 -7.33
CA LYS A 233 -30.56 18.02 -7.17
C LYS A 233 -29.38 18.35 -8.08
N LEU A 234 -28.45 17.40 -8.24
CA LEU A 234 -27.27 17.57 -9.10
C LEU A 234 -27.65 17.55 -10.59
N ASP A 235 -28.60 16.71 -10.98
CA ASP A 235 -29.06 16.65 -12.37
C ASP A 235 -29.92 17.87 -12.74
N GLU A 236 -30.71 18.39 -11.81
CA GLU A 236 -31.45 19.65 -11.97
C GLU A 236 -30.52 20.86 -12.12
N SER A 237 -29.44 20.91 -11.33
CA SER A 237 -28.47 22.02 -11.40
C SER A 237 -27.68 22.03 -12.71
N LYS A 238 -27.43 20.85 -13.31
CA LYS A 238 -26.82 20.73 -14.65
C LYS A 238 -27.75 21.24 -15.77
N LYS A 239 -29.07 21.18 -15.58
CA LYS A 239 -30.07 21.62 -16.57
C LYS A 239 -30.36 23.12 -16.53
N THR A 240 -30.17 23.78 -15.39
CA THR A 240 -30.51 25.20 -15.21
C THR A 240 -29.34 26.12 -15.61
N LYS A 241 -29.47 26.84 -16.74
CA LYS A 241 -28.48 27.84 -17.24
C LYS A 241 -28.39 29.14 -16.40
N VAL A 242 -28.95 29.18 -15.18
CA VAL A 242 -29.16 30.43 -14.44
C VAL A 242 -28.02 30.68 -13.44
N LYS A 243 -27.52 31.93 -13.37
CA LYS A 243 -26.45 32.47 -12.51
C LYS A 243 -26.73 32.43 -10.98
N LYS A 244 -27.58 31.54 -10.45
CA LYS A 244 -27.69 31.31 -9.00
C LYS A 244 -26.68 30.24 -8.58
N LYS A 245 -26.23 30.28 -7.32
CA LYS A 245 -25.25 29.34 -6.75
C LYS A 245 -25.61 27.89 -7.14
N THR A 246 -24.88 27.36 -8.12
CA THR A 246 -25.12 26.05 -8.71
C THR A 246 -24.79 24.99 -7.67
N TYR A 247 -25.69 24.01 -7.49
CA TYR A 247 -25.41 22.83 -6.68
C TYR A 247 -24.36 21.98 -7.39
N THR A 248 -23.19 21.80 -6.77
CA THR A 248 -22.01 21.16 -7.37
C THR A 248 -21.84 19.72 -6.92
N GLY A 249 -20.92 18.99 -7.58
CA GLY A 249 -20.48 17.67 -7.11
C GLY A 249 -19.88 17.70 -5.70
N GLU A 250 -19.22 18.80 -5.31
CA GLU A 250 -18.72 18.97 -3.94
C GLU A 250 -19.85 19.09 -2.92
N ASP A 251 -20.93 19.80 -3.28
CA ASP A 251 -22.13 19.87 -2.45
C ASP A 251 -22.79 18.49 -2.31
N ALA A 252 -22.88 17.73 -3.41
CA ALA A 252 -23.42 16.38 -3.43
C ALA A 252 -22.66 15.40 -2.53
N ILE A 253 -21.32 15.37 -2.63
CA ILE A 253 -20.51 14.50 -1.77
C ILE A 253 -20.59 14.94 -0.30
N ARG A 254 -20.67 16.24 -0.01
CA ARG A 254 -20.84 16.71 1.37
C ARG A 254 -22.18 16.29 1.96
N GLU A 255 -23.27 16.33 1.18
CA GLU A 255 -24.59 15.83 1.61
C GLU A 255 -24.56 14.30 1.81
N LEU A 256 -23.96 13.56 0.87
CA LEU A 256 -23.77 12.10 0.98
C LEU A 256 -22.99 11.72 2.24
N ASN A 257 -21.87 12.41 2.51
CA ASN A 257 -21.10 12.22 3.74
C ASN A 257 -21.94 12.51 4.99
N GLY A 258 -22.81 13.53 4.94
CA GLY A 258 -23.74 13.84 6.02
C GLY A 258 -24.69 12.68 6.31
N ILE A 259 -25.27 12.06 5.27
CA ILE A 259 -26.15 10.90 5.40
C ILE A 259 -25.38 9.70 5.93
N LEU A 260 -24.20 9.40 5.37
CA LEU A 260 -23.39 8.26 5.81
C LEU A 260 -22.92 8.42 7.25
N LYS A 261 -22.63 9.65 7.72
CA LYS A 261 -22.32 9.90 9.13
C LYS A 261 -23.50 9.57 10.04
N LYS A 262 -24.72 9.95 9.66
CA LYS A 262 -25.95 9.62 10.38
C LYS A 262 -26.23 8.12 10.38
N ALA A 263 -25.98 7.47 9.25
CA ALA A 263 -26.09 6.02 9.14
C ALA A 263 -25.03 5.29 9.99
N TYR A 264 -23.86 5.90 10.16
CA TYR A 264 -22.78 5.34 10.97
C TYR A 264 -23.00 5.59 12.48
N LYS A 265 -23.50 6.77 12.89
CA LYS A 265 -23.84 7.10 14.29
C LYS A 265 -25.18 7.85 14.36
N PRO A 266 -26.06 7.51 15.33
CA PRO A 266 -25.87 6.53 16.40
C PRO A 266 -26.25 5.09 16.02
N ASP A 267 -27.08 4.89 15.00
CA ASP A 267 -27.77 3.62 14.75
C ASP A 267 -26.89 2.52 14.15
N ARG A 268 -25.70 2.89 13.63
CA ARG A 268 -24.75 1.98 12.97
C ARG A 268 -25.35 1.18 11.82
N ASP A 269 -26.34 1.72 11.12
CA ASP A 269 -27.04 1.03 10.01
C ASP A 269 -26.15 0.79 8.79
N ILE A 270 -25.19 1.68 8.53
CA ILE A 270 -24.20 1.55 7.45
C ILE A 270 -22.82 1.92 7.99
N VAL A 271 -21.92 0.94 8.09
CA VAL A 271 -20.58 1.13 8.64
C VAL A 271 -19.53 0.65 7.64
N GLY A 272 -18.83 1.60 7.02
CA GLY A 272 -17.67 1.31 6.17
C GLY A 272 -16.42 1.06 7.00
N ILE A 273 -15.70 -0.03 6.71
CA ILE A 273 -14.48 -0.42 7.41
C ILE A 273 -13.34 -0.58 6.40
N SER A 274 -12.25 0.16 6.60
CA SER A 274 -10.97 -0.10 5.95
C SER A 274 -10.17 -1.12 6.75
N LEU A 275 -9.68 -2.14 6.07
CA LEU A 275 -8.87 -3.23 6.60
C LEU A 275 -7.40 -2.96 6.34
N LYS A 276 -6.58 -3.20 7.37
CA LYS A 276 -5.13 -3.34 7.24
C LYS A 276 -4.68 -4.58 7.98
N LYS A 277 -3.60 -5.18 7.49
CA LYS A 277 -2.93 -6.25 8.21
C LYS A 277 -2.49 -5.72 9.57
N SER A 278 -2.79 -6.49 10.61
CA SER A 278 -2.52 -6.08 11.97
C SER A 278 -1.04 -6.16 12.32
N ASN A 279 -0.64 -5.52 13.41
CA ASN A 279 0.72 -5.66 13.95
C ASN A 279 0.94 -7.00 14.69
N LEU A 280 -0.03 -7.93 14.61
CA LEU A 280 -0.07 -9.25 15.26
C LEU A 280 -0.04 -9.23 16.80
N LYS A 281 0.01 -8.05 17.44
CA LYS A 281 0.08 -7.91 18.90
C LYS A 281 -1.25 -7.53 19.54
N LYS A 282 -1.93 -6.54 18.94
CA LYS A 282 -3.21 -6.03 19.44
C LYS A 282 -3.97 -5.38 18.31
N LEU A 283 -5.22 -5.79 18.16
CA LEU A 283 -6.14 -5.23 17.19
C LEU A 283 -6.62 -3.85 17.66
N LYS A 284 -6.72 -2.93 16.71
CA LYS A 284 -7.15 -1.56 16.94
C LYS A 284 -8.24 -1.18 15.95
N PHE A 285 -9.21 -0.43 16.46
CA PHE A 285 -10.20 0.24 15.64
C PHE A 285 -10.10 1.74 15.84
N THR A 286 -10.13 2.51 14.75
CA THR A 286 -10.10 3.96 14.83
C THR A 286 -11.10 4.53 13.84
N GLU A 287 -11.96 5.41 14.33
CA GLU A 287 -12.99 6.08 13.54
C GLU A 287 -12.46 7.36 12.90
N PHE A 288 -12.83 7.59 11.64
CA PHE A 288 -12.41 8.74 10.85
C PHE A 288 -13.63 9.50 10.32
N ASN A 289 -13.52 10.83 10.31
CA ASN A 289 -14.49 11.74 9.69
C ASN A 289 -15.93 11.63 10.22
N LEU A 290 -16.09 11.34 11.52
CA LEU A 290 -17.40 11.19 12.19
C LEU A 290 -17.81 12.36 13.09
N GLN A 291 -16.97 13.39 13.25
CA GLN A 291 -17.32 14.58 14.03
C GLN A 291 -18.59 15.24 13.46
N ALA A 292 -19.42 15.80 14.34
CA ALA A 292 -20.65 16.50 13.96
C ALA A 292 -20.33 17.64 12.99
N ASN A 293 -19.38 18.51 13.36
CA ASN A 293 -18.89 19.57 12.49
C ASN A 293 -17.48 19.28 11.99
N ALA A 294 -17.22 19.63 10.73
CA ALA A 294 -15.89 19.48 10.12
C ALA A 294 -14.81 20.32 10.83
N LYS A 295 -15.20 21.44 11.44
CA LYS A 295 -14.31 22.34 12.19
C LYS A 295 -13.81 21.73 13.50
N ASP A 296 -14.55 20.77 14.06
CA ASP A 296 -14.17 20.08 15.31
C ASP A 296 -13.02 19.10 15.09
N GLN A 297 -12.74 18.75 13.82
CA GLN A 297 -11.65 17.86 13.47
C GLN A 297 -10.31 18.62 13.48
N LYS A 298 -9.53 18.39 14.54
CA LYS A 298 -8.16 18.92 14.65
C LYS A 298 -7.24 18.27 13.61
N LEU A 299 -6.73 19.09 12.70
CA LEU A 299 -5.80 18.73 11.62
C LEU A 299 -4.61 19.70 11.63
N PRO A 300 -3.76 19.64 12.68
CA PRO A 300 -2.59 20.51 12.77
C PRO A 300 -1.64 20.28 11.59
N ASN A 301 -0.83 21.30 11.29
CA ASN A 301 0.25 21.15 10.32
C ASN A 301 1.27 20.11 10.79
N VAL A 302 1.87 19.42 9.82
CA VAL A 302 3.05 18.59 10.06
C VAL A 302 4.29 19.43 9.80
N ASP A 303 5.37 19.10 10.49
CA ASP A 303 6.67 19.70 10.26
C ASP A 303 7.35 19.00 9.10
N PHE A 304 7.91 19.75 8.16
CA PHE A 304 8.76 19.21 7.11
C PHE A 304 10.19 19.05 7.62
N ASP A 305 10.78 17.87 7.44
CA ASP A 305 12.16 17.58 7.85
C ASP A 305 13.11 17.70 6.65
N LYS A 306 13.03 16.73 5.72
CA LYS A 306 13.99 16.60 4.63
C LYS A 306 13.44 15.90 3.40
N ILE A 307 14.21 15.92 2.33
CA ILE A 307 14.03 15.14 1.11
C ILE A 307 15.21 14.18 0.94
N LYS A 308 14.92 12.92 0.60
CA LYS A 308 15.88 11.96 0.06
C LYS A 308 15.58 11.73 -1.41
N LEU A 309 16.43 12.25 -2.29
CA LEU A 309 16.32 12.10 -3.73
C LEU A 309 17.46 11.21 -4.23
N ASP A 310 17.13 10.01 -4.70
CA ASP A 310 18.12 9.08 -5.26
C ASP A 310 17.92 8.97 -6.77
N VAL A 311 18.85 9.55 -7.52
CA VAL A 311 18.93 9.52 -8.98
C VAL A 311 20.30 9.05 -9.43
N ARG A 312 20.89 8.11 -8.68
CA ARG A 312 22.16 7.47 -9.09
C ARG A 312 22.00 6.78 -10.43
N TYR A 313 23.00 6.99 -11.29
CA TYR A 313 23.08 6.41 -12.61
C TYR A 313 24.12 5.29 -12.64
N ASN A 314 23.82 4.23 -13.37
CA ASN A 314 24.74 3.16 -13.68
C ASN A 314 24.77 2.96 -15.19
N GLU A 315 25.95 2.95 -15.80
CA GLU A 315 26.09 2.86 -17.25
C GLU A 315 25.43 1.61 -17.86
N LYS A 316 25.39 0.49 -17.13
CA LYS A 316 24.76 -0.75 -17.59
C LYS A 316 23.25 -0.73 -17.35
N LYS A 317 22.82 -0.28 -16.17
CA LYS A 317 21.43 -0.41 -15.67
C LYS A 317 20.58 0.86 -15.78
N GLY A 318 21.13 1.98 -16.25
CA GLY A 318 20.46 3.27 -16.23
C GLY A 318 20.32 3.83 -14.80
N PHE A 319 19.30 4.65 -14.56
CA PHE A 319 18.97 5.12 -13.21
C PHE A 319 18.48 3.96 -12.34
N ILE A 320 19.18 3.71 -11.22
CA ILE A 320 19.03 2.48 -10.44
C ILE A 320 17.95 2.58 -9.35
N SER A 321 17.63 3.79 -8.90
CA SER A 321 16.59 4.01 -7.89
C SER A 321 15.24 4.25 -8.55
N LYS A 322 14.20 3.67 -7.94
CA LYS A 322 12.80 3.85 -8.34
C LYS A 322 11.97 4.59 -7.30
N THR A 323 12.61 5.09 -6.24
CA THR A 323 11.91 5.67 -5.09
C THR A 323 12.71 6.81 -4.51
N SER A 324 12.00 7.87 -4.17
CA SER A 324 12.51 9.00 -3.41
C SER A 324 11.50 9.35 -2.33
N TYR A 325 11.91 10.17 -1.36
CA TYR A 325 11.13 10.41 -0.16
C TYR A 325 11.18 11.87 0.24
N PHE A 326 10.08 12.36 0.81
CA PHE A 326 10.13 13.50 1.72
C PHE A 326 9.65 13.07 3.09
N PHE A 327 10.14 13.72 4.14
CA PHE A 327 9.94 13.35 5.53
C PHE A 327 9.17 14.46 6.25
N VAL A 328 8.23 14.05 7.10
CA VAL A 328 7.45 14.95 7.94
C VAL A 328 7.31 14.40 9.35
N SER A 329 7.04 15.25 10.33
CA SER A 329 6.73 14.86 11.71
C SER A 329 5.39 15.47 12.13
N ASP A 330 4.59 14.74 12.89
CA ASP A 330 3.33 15.24 13.46
C ASP A 330 3.48 15.71 14.92
N GLY A 331 4.72 15.77 15.43
CA GLY A 331 5.06 16.17 16.80
C GLY A 331 4.58 15.21 17.89
N LYS A 332 3.87 14.13 17.55
CA LYS A 332 3.25 13.20 18.51
C LYS A 332 3.82 11.80 18.43
N ARG A 333 4.19 11.33 17.22
CA ARG A 333 4.70 9.97 16.99
C ARG A 333 5.62 9.89 15.77
N GLY A 334 6.93 10.01 16.01
CA GLY A 334 7.97 9.62 15.05
C GLY A 334 7.94 10.39 13.73
N ALA A 335 8.98 10.21 12.92
CA ALA A 335 8.97 10.71 11.56
C ALA A 335 8.07 9.83 10.68
N TYR A 336 7.42 10.46 9.71
CA TYR A 336 6.73 9.84 8.59
C TYR A 336 7.47 10.19 7.31
N LYS A 337 7.35 9.33 6.29
CA LYS A 337 7.88 9.57 4.96
C LYS A 337 6.82 9.33 3.91
N CYS A 338 6.79 10.21 2.91
CA CYS A 338 6.06 9.97 1.67
C CYS A 338 7.03 9.43 0.64
N ALA A 339 6.87 8.16 0.27
CA ALA A 339 7.55 7.57 -0.86
C ALA A 339 6.89 8.02 -2.16
N TYR A 340 7.64 8.66 -3.05
CA TYR A 340 7.22 8.87 -4.43
C TYR A 340 8.01 7.95 -5.36
N LYS A 341 7.30 7.01 -5.98
CA LYS A 341 7.88 5.83 -6.64
C LYS A 341 7.07 5.31 -7.81
N SER A 342 7.73 4.61 -8.73
CA SER A 342 7.06 3.85 -9.79
C SER A 342 6.43 2.57 -9.24
N ASN A 343 5.15 2.30 -9.57
CA ASN A 343 4.44 1.09 -9.14
C ASN A 343 4.52 -0.06 -10.13
N THR A 344 4.91 0.19 -11.39
CA THR A 344 4.70 -0.80 -12.46
C THR A 344 5.88 -1.71 -12.70
N GLY A 345 7.09 -1.39 -12.24
CA GLY A 345 8.28 -2.28 -12.21
C GLY A 345 8.84 -2.77 -13.56
N GLN A 346 7.95 -3.16 -14.47
CA GLN A 346 8.12 -3.84 -15.76
C GLN A 346 7.51 -3.04 -16.94
N SER A 347 6.73 -1.99 -16.69
CA SER A 347 6.18 -1.10 -17.72
C SER A 347 6.35 0.37 -17.39
N LEU A 348 6.36 1.21 -18.42
CA LEU A 348 6.31 2.67 -18.28
C LEU A 348 5.04 3.05 -17.51
N GLY A 349 5.20 3.82 -16.44
CA GLY A 349 4.10 4.17 -15.55
C GLY A 349 4.37 5.48 -14.82
N ASN A 350 3.28 6.05 -14.31
CA ASN A 350 3.35 7.26 -13.49
C ASN A 350 3.78 6.91 -12.06
N ILE A 351 4.53 7.80 -11.42
CA ILE A 351 4.84 7.65 -10.00
C ILE A 351 3.57 7.71 -9.14
N THR A 352 3.67 7.18 -7.92
CA THR A 352 2.63 7.24 -6.89
C THR A 352 3.24 7.72 -5.59
N TYR A 353 2.39 8.26 -4.72
CA TYR A 353 2.77 8.93 -3.47
C TYR A 353 2.16 8.16 -2.31
N GLU A 354 2.98 7.60 -1.43
CA GLU A 354 2.55 6.70 -0.38
C GLU A 354 3.19 7.06 0.96
N PHE A 355 2.37 7.31 1.97
CA PHE A 355 2.84 7.64 3.31
C PHE A 355 3.05 6.40 4.18
N LEU A 356 4.19 6.42 4.85
CA LEU A 356 4.68 5.39 5.73
C LEU A 356 5.24 6.02 7.01
N PRO A 357 5.12 5.34 8.15
CA PRO A 357 5.99 5.59 9.30
C PRO A 357 7.46 5.41 8.91
N ASP A 358 8.36 6.20 9.49
CA ASP A 358 9.81 6.11 9.22
C ASP A 358 10.53 5.03 10.06
N GLY A 359 9.80 4.01 10.53
CA GLY A 359 10.31 2.91 11.36
C GLY A 359 9.77 1.54 10.96
N SER A 360 10.30 0.48 11.56
CA SER A 360 10.06 -0.93 11.21
C SER A 360 8.66 -1.47 11.59
N ALA A 361 7.88 -0.74 12.37
CA ALA A 361 6.62 -1.22 12.93
C ALA A 361 5.55 -0.13 12.97
N SER A 362 4.81 0.08 11.87
CA SER A 362 3.44 0.58 11.93
C SER A 362 2.72 0.46 10.59
N ALA A 363 1.39 0.31 10.67
CA ALA A 363 0.50 0.20 9.52
C ALA A 363 0.69 1.37 8.55
N PHE A 364 0.77 1.06 7.25
CA PHE A 364 0.78 2.02 6.15
C PHE A 364 -0.33 3.07 6.36
N LEU A 365 0.00 4.36 6.22
CA LEU A 365 -1.00 5.42 6.30
C LEU A 365 -1.91 5.37 5.07
N GLY A 366 -1.31 5.26 3.88
CA GLY A 366 -2.01 5.03 2.62
C GLY A 366 -1.40 5.81 1.45
N LYS A 367 -2.07 5.77 0.30
CA LYS A 367 -1.68 6.50 -0.91
C LYS A 367 -2.36 7.86 -0.97
N VAL A 368 -1.63 8.89 -1.40
CA VAL A 368 -2.22 10.19 -1.71
C VAL A 368 -3.03 10.06 -3.01
N PRO A 369 -4.34 10.37 -3.01
CA PRO A 369 -5.15 10.39 -4.22
C PRO A 369 -4.59 11.38 -5.26
N LYS A 370 -4.47 10.92 -6.51
CA LYS A 370 -3.81 11.68 -7.58
C LYS A 370 -4.60 12.91 -8.00
N ASP A 371 -5.91 12.76 -8.13
CA ASP A 371 -6.86 13.83 -8.44
C ASP A 371 -6.78 14.97 -7.41
N LYS A 372 -6.70 14.62 -6.12
CA LYS A 372 -6.51 15.62 -5.06
C LYS A 372 -5.16 16.33 -5.15
N LEU A 373 -4.10 15.60 -5.52
CA LEU A 373 -2.78 16.19 -5.67
C LEU A 373 -2.72 17.17 -6.87
N GLU A 374 -3.41 16.85 -7.96
CA GLU A 374 -3.53 17.72 -9.13
C GLU A 374 -4.28 19.02 -8.80
N ASN A 375 -5.39 18.92 -8.06
CA ASN A 375 -6.09 20.11 -7.58
C ASN A 375 -5.17 20.99 -6.71
N LEU A 376 -4.36 20.39 -5.85
CA LEU A 376 -3.42 21.13 -5.00
C LEU A 376 -2.36 21.89 -5.80
N PHE A 377 -1.82 21.28 -6.86
CA PHE A 377 -0.86 21.97 -7.72
C PHE A 377 -1.48 23.17 -8.42
N GLY A 378 -2.71 23.03 -8.93
CA GLY A 378 -3.47 24.13 -9.54
C GLY A 378 -3.76 25.28 -8.57
N GLU A 379 -4.06 24.96 -7.31
CA GLU A 379 -4.32 25.96 -6.25
C GLU A 379 -3.07 26.72 -5.82
N PHE A 380 -1.95 26.02 -5.61
CA PHE A 380 -0.73 26.61 -5.04
C PHE A 380 0.20 27.24 -6.06
N ILE A 381 0.12 26.85 -7.34
CA ILE A 381 1.00 27.33 -8.40
C ILE A 381 0.14 28.00 -9.45
N LYS A 382 0.26 29.34 -9.57
CA LYS A 382 -0.60 30.16 -10.45
C LYS A 382 -0.01 30.46 -11.83
N GLU A 383 1.24 30.09 -12.09
CA GLU A 383 1.94 30.39 -13.34
C GLU A 383 1.34 29.61 -14.52
N ASN A 384 1.17 30.26 -15.67
CA ASN A 384 0.59 29.60 -16.85
C ASN A 384 1.62 28.65 -17.46
N PRO A 385 1.25 27.38 -17.75
CA PRO A 385 2.12 26.52 -18.51
C PRO A 385 2.28 27.09 -19.93
N ASN A 386 3.51 27.12 -20.43
CA ASN A 386 3.71 27.10 -21.87
C ASN A 386 3.28 25.71 -22.36
N GLU A 387 2.49 25.63 -23.43
CA GLU A 387 2.08 24.36 -24.03
C GLU A 387 3.31 23.47 -24.32
N GLY A 388 3.22 22.18 -23.99
CA GLY A 388 4.28 21.21 -24.27
C GLY A 388 5.45 21.13 -23.28
N THR A 389 5.45 21.89 -22.18
CA THR A 389 6.54 21.89 -21.17
C THR A 389 6.18 21.14 -19.88
N MET A 390 7.18 20.72 -19.09
CA MET A 390 6.97 20.08 -17.79
C MET A 390 6.46 21.10 -16.76
N SER A 391 5.15 21.34 -16.81
CA SER A 391 4.51 22.36 -15.96
C SER A 391 4.49 21.98 -14.48
N PRO A 392 4.84 22.91 -13.57
CA PRO A 392 4.72 22.66 -12.15
C PRO A 392 3.25 22.59 -11.66
N ARG A 393 2.28 22.98 -12.49
CA ARG A 393 0.84 22.85 -12.19
C ARG A 393 0.29 21.44 -12.40
N ILE A 394 1.03 20.59 -13.10
CA ILE A 394 0.55 19.27 -13.50
C ILE A 394 1.35 18.23 -12.74
N MET A 395 0.67 17.15 -12.35
CA MET A 395 1.37 16.02 -11.75
C MET A 395 2.42 15.47 -12.71
N PRO A 396 3.63 15.14 -12.22
CA PRO A 396 4.61 14.41 -13.01
C PRO A 396 4.03 13.11 -13.56
N ARG A 397 4.06 12.98 -14.89
CA ARG A 397 3.50 11.84 -15.64
C ARG A 397 4.43 11.50 -16.79
N HIS A 398 4.62 10.22 -17.06
CA HIS A 398 5.54 9.75 -18.11
C HIS A 398 5.17 10.24 -19.51
N THR A 399 3.88 10.49 -19.77
CA THR A 399 3.36 10.98 -21.06
C THR A 399 3.70 12.45 -21.34
N LEU A 400 4.18 13.19 -20.34
CA LEU A 400 4.58 14.60 -20.47
C LEU A 400 6.10 14.78 -20.47
N LEU A 401 6.85 13.67 -20.44
CA LEU A 401 8.30 13.72 -20.48
C LEU A 401 8.77 13.91 -21.94
N PRO A 402 9.90 14.60 -22.16
CA PRO A 402 10.42 14.83 -23.50
C PRO A 402 10.85 13.51 -24.17
N GLU A 403 10.38 13.26 -25.39
CA GLU A 403 10.74 12.07 -26.18
C GLU A 403 12.11 12.16 -26.85
N GLU A 404 12.74 13.34 -26.85
CA GLU A 404 14.04 13.58 -27.46
C GLU A 404 14.88 14.53 -26.61
N TRP A 405 16.21 14.45 -26.75
CA TRP A 405 17.12 15.36 -26.08
C TRP A 405 17.38 16.59 -26.94
N SER A 406 17.11 17.78 -26.41
CA SER A 406 17.40 19.08 -27.06
C SER A 406 18.13 20.02 -26.09
N LYS A 407 18.62 21.15 -26.61
CA LYS A 407 19.22 22.20 -25.76
C LYS A 407 18.21 22.78 -24.77
N ASP A 408 16.93 22.89 -25.16
CA ASP A 408 15.87 23.40 -24.30
C ASP A 408 15.54 22.41 -23.18
N VAL A 409 15.47 21.11 -23.50
CA VAL A 409 15.32 20.04 -22.49
C VAL A 409 16.48 20.06 -21.50
N GLU A 410 17.72 20.19 -21.99
CA GLU A 410 18.90 20.30 -21.13
C GLU A 410 18.83 21.53 -20.20
N LYS A 411 18.41 22.69 -20.73
CA LYS A 411 18.22 23.93 -19.96
C LYS A 411 17.14 23.78 -18.88
N GLU A 412 16.01 23.16 -19.22
CA GLU A 412 14.90 22.92 -18.31
C GLU A 412 15.33 22.01 -17.14
N TRP A 413 16.00 20.90 -17.40
CA TRP A 413 16.51 20.02 -16.34
C TRP A 413 17.58 20.70 -15.48
N LYS A 414 18.49 21.49 -16.07
CA LYS A 414 19.47 22.28 -15.32
C LYS A 414 18.77 23.27 -14.37
N HIS A 415 17.73 23.94 -14.84
CA HIS A 415 16.93 24.85 -14.03
C HIS A 415 16.21 24.14 -12.89
N MET A 416 15.61 22.97 -13.13
CA MET A 416 14.99 22.18 -12.07
C MET A 416 16.01 21.78 -11.00
N VAL A 417 17.18 21.27 -11.41
CA VAL A 417 18.25 20.86 -10.49
C VAL A 417 18.77 22.04 -9.67
N SER A 418 19.01 23.20 -10.29
CA SER A 418 19.48 24.39 -9.57
C SER A 418 18.43 24.89 -8.58
N THR A 419 17.16 24.90 -8.95
CA THR A 419 16.05 25.33 -8.08
C THR A 419 15.90 24.41 -6.87
N ILE A 420 16.01 23.09 -7.06
CA ILE A 420 16.00 22.11 -5.96
C ILE A 420 17.13 22.40 -4.97
N LYS A 421 18.35 22.57 -5.47
CA LYS A 421 19.54 22.82 -4.63
C LYS A 421 19.45 24.15 -3.90
N GLY A 422 18.98 25.21 -4.57
CA GLY A 422 18.84 26.54 -3.98
C GLY A 422 17.81 26.59 -2.84
N ASN A 423 16.73 25.81 -2.95
CA ASN A 423 15.67 25.81 -1.95
C ASN A 423 15.90 24.85 -0.79
N PHE A 424 16.61 23.76 -1.02
CA PHE A 424 16.87 22.75 0.01
C PHE A 424 18.36 22.70 0.38
N THR A 425 18.95 23.86 0.71
CA THR A 425 20.34 23.95 1.20
C THR A 425 20.57 23.18 2.50
N LYS A 426 19.54 23.10 3.36
CA LYS A 426 19.45 22.20 4.51
C LYS A 426 18.27 21.25 4.29
N GLY A 427 18.47 19.97 4.59
CA GLY A 427 17.43 18.95 4.46
C GLY A 427 17.31 18.33 3.05
N LEU A 428 18.34 18.42 2.20
CA LEU A 428 18.43 17.64 0.97
C LEU A 428 19.51 16.55 1.09
N GLU A 429 19.08 15.30 1.15
CA GLU A 429 19.93 14.13 1.00
C GLU A 429 19.81 13.62 -0.45
N ALA A 430 20.56 14.24 -1.37
CA ALA A 430 20.53 13.90 -2.79
C ALA A 430 21.70 13.00 -3.20
N GLN A 431 21.42 11.88 -3.86
CA GLN A 431 22.43 11.00 -4.44
C GLN A 431 22.36 11.05 -5.97
N GLY A 432 23.47 11.41 -6.62
CA GLY A 432 23.59 11.48 -8.08
C GLY A 432 22.96 12.72 -8.74
N LEU A 433 22.38 13.64 -7.95
CA LEU A 433 21.71 14.83 -8.48
C LEU A 433 22.67 15.79 -9.21
N ASP A 434 23.91 15.91 -8.74
CA ASP A 434 24.92 16.79 -9.34
C ASP A 434 25.20 16.45 -10.81
N ASN A 435 25.22 15.16 -11.11
CA ASN A 435 25.48 14.63 -12.44
C ASN A 435 24.20 14.22 -13.18
N PHE A 436 23.01 14.55 -12.64
CA PHE A 436 21.74 14.05 -13.15
C PHE A 436 21.51 14.41 -14.62
N VAL A 437 21.73 15.69 -14.98
CA VAL A 437 21.48 16.17 -16.35
C VAL A 437 22.41 15.48 -17.35
N GLU A 438 23.69 15.37 -17.02
CA GLU A 438 24.68 14.73 -17.89
C GLU A 438 24.44 13.22 -18.04
N ASN A 439 24.09 12.56 -16.93
CA ASN A 439 23.69 11.15 -16.96
C ASN A 439 22.40 10.93 -17.76
N LEU A 440 21.43 11.85 -17.67
CA LEU A 440 20.20 11.78 -18.45
C LEU A 440 20.50 11.97 -19.94
N LYS A 441 21.31 12.96 -20.32
CA LYS A 441 21.80 13.15 -21.69
C LYS A 441 22.47 11.90 -22.25
N THR A 442 23.42 11.35 -21.49
CA THR A 442 24.13 10.10 -21.84
C THR A 442 23.15 8.95 -22.04
N SER A 443 22.15 8.83 -21.16
CA SER A 443 21.10 7.82 -21.26
C SER A 443 20.30 7.99 -22.57
N TYR A 444 19.85 9.20 -22.90
CA TYR A 444 19.14 9.48 -24.15
C TYR A 444 19.98 9.11 -25.39
N THR A 445 21.27 9.47 -25.43
CA THR A 445 22.18 9.14 -26.53
C THR A 445 22.46 7.64 -26.64
N LYS A 446 22.51 6.91 -25.52
CA LYS A 446 22.67 5.45 -25.54
C LYS A 446 21.46 4.77 -26.19
N TYR A 447 20.24 5.18 -25.83
CA TYR A 447 19.01 4.59 -26.36
C TYR A 447 18.69 5.00 -27.80
N SER A 448 19.21 6.14 -28.29
CA SER A 448 19.05 6.52 -29.70
C SER A 448 19.84 5.61 -30.67
N LYS A 449 20.90 4.92 -30.19
CA LYS A 449 21.78 4.06 -31.01
C LYS A 449 21.31 2.61 -31.20
N ILE A 450 20.21 2.18 -30.57
CA ILE A 450 19.73 0.78 -30.64
C ILE A 450 18.87 0.56 -31.90
N LYS A 451 19.38 -0.21 -32.88
CA LYS A 451 18.81 -0.35 -34.23
C LYS A 451 17.57 -1.26 -34.37
N ASN A 452 17.32 -2.20 -33.45
CA ASN A 452 16.18 -3.13 -33.53
C ASN A 452 15.15 -2.84 -32.43
N ARG A 453 14.19 -1.96 -32.71
CA ARG A 453 13.15 -1.55 -31.75
C ARG A 453 11.88 -2.38 -31.92
N SER A 454 11.35 -2.95 -30.85
CA SER A 454 9.91 -3.20 -30.76
C SER A 454 9.18 -1.84 -30.72
N TYR A 455 7.93 -1.75 -31.19
CA TYR A 455 7.15 -0.50 -31.23
C TYR A 455 7.06 0.22 -29.85
N LYS A 456 7.22 -0.53 -28.74
CA LYS A 456 7.30 -0.01 -27.35
C LYS A 456 8.63 0.67 -26.98
N GLN A 457 9.66 0.61 -27.83
CA GLN A 457 11.01 1.16 -27.61
C GLN A 457 11.31 2.36 -28.53
N LYS A 458 10.32 2.91 -29.24
CA LYS A 458 10.49 4.02 -30.19
C LYS A 458 10.63 5.42 -29.58
N ARG A 459 10.41 5.60 -28.28
CA ARG A 459 10.49 6.91 -27.61
C ARG A 459 11.90 7.17 -27.08
N GLY A 460 12.64 8.09 -27.70
CA GLY A 460 13.99 8.46 -27.29
C GLY A 460 14.07 8.79 -25.79
N GLY A 461 14.90 8.04 -25.06
CA GLY A 461 15.16 8.29 -23.64
C GLY A 461 13.99 8.05 -22.65
N ILE A 462 12.72 7.91 -23.06
CA ILE A 462 11.61 7.58 -22.14
C ILE A 462 11.52 6.05 -21.95
N VAL A 463 12.53 5.48 -21.30
CA VAL A 463 12.52 4.10 -20.80
C VAL A 463 12.13 4.06 -19.32
N ILE A 464 11.80 2.88 -18.79
CA ILE A 464 11.29 2.70 -17.41
C ILE A 464 12.23 3.34 -16.38
N GLU A 465 13.54 3.16 -16.59
CA GLU A 465 14.63 3.64 -15.75
C GLU A 465 14.68 5.17 -15.72
N ASN A 466 14.68 5.81 -16.90
CA ASN A 466 14.73 7.27 -17.02
C ASN A 466 13.44 7.92 -16.53
N ALA A 467 12.28 7.39 -16.95
CA ALA A 467 10.99 8.01 -16.68
C ALA A 467 10.70 8.14 -15.18
N THR A 468 11.16 7.18 -14.38
CA THR A 468 10.98 7.24 -12.92
C THR A 468 11.87 8.31 -12.29
N ALA A 469 13.15 8.36 -12.68
CA ALA A 469 14.09 9.37 -12.18
C ALA A 469 13.66 10.78 -12.56
N MET A 470 13.25 10.99 -13.82
CA MET A 470 12.72 12.27 -14.32
C MET A 470 11.50 12.73 -13.53
N GLN A 471 10.52 11.85 -13.31
CA GLN A 471 9.33 12.19 -12.50
C GLN A 471 9.69 12.49 -11.03
N ASN A 472 10.68 11.81 -10.44
CA ASN A 472 11.14 12.09 -9.09
C ASN A 472 11.83 13.46 -8.97
N VAL A 473 12.69 13.82 -9.94
CA VAL A 473 13.31 15.15 -10.00
C VAL A 473 12.24 16.22 -10.20
N TRP A 474 11.32 16.02 -11.16
CA TRP A 474 10.23 16.96 -11.43
C TRP A 474 9.33 17.17 -10.20
N PHE A 475 8.95 16.10 -9.49
CA PHE A 475 8.18 16.25 -8.26
C PHE A 475 8.97 17.02 -7.17
N THR A 476 10.27 16.73 -7.03
CA THR A 476 11.13 17.42 -6.06
C THR A 476 11.29 18.92 -6.41
N TYR A 477 11.33 19.25 -7.70
CA TYR A 477 11.29 20.62 -8.18
C TYR A 477 9.98 21.32 -7.81
N ILE A 478 8.82 20.66 -7.95
CA ILE A 478 7.54 21.20 -7.49
C ILE A 478 7.58 21.49 -5.98
N LEU A 479 8.17 20.60 -5.16
CA LEU A 479 8.35 20.85 -3.72
C LEU A 479 9.25 22.08 -3.46
N ALA A 480 10.28 22.29 -4.28
CA ALA A 480 11.15 23.46 -4.18
C ALA A 480 10.38 24.77 -4.47
N LEU A 481 9.59 24.81 -5.54
CA LEU A 481 8.73 25.96 -5.85
C LEU A 481 7.70 26.24 -4.77
N LEU A 482 7.10 25.19 -4.20
CA LEU A 482 6.17 25.33 -3.07
C LEU A 482 6.89 25.88 -1.83
N LYS A 483 8.19 25.60 -1.65
CA LYS A 483 9.00 26.18 -0.57
C LYS A 483 9.23 27.67 -0.80
N GLU A 484 9.63 28.09 -2.00
CA GLU A 484 9.79 29.51 -2.37
C GLU A 484 8.53 30.32 -2.09
N LYS A 485 7.36 29.74 -2.38
CA LYS A 485 6.05 30.38 -2.20
C LYS A 485 5.48 30.26 -0.78
N ASN A 486 6.23 29.73 0.18
CA ASN A 486 5.77 29.46 1.56
C ASN A 486 4.50 28.59 1.62
N LYS A 487 4.35 27.65 0.68
CA LYS A 487 3.22 26.71 0.59
C LYS A 487 3.58 25.26 0.92
N LEU A 488 4.88 24.94 1.03
CA LEU A 488 5.36 23.57 1.24
C LEU A 488 4.71 22.90 2.45
N ILE A 489 4.68 23.56 3.62
CA ILE A 489 4.11 23.00 4.85
C ILE A 489 2.64 22.64 4.68
N ASN A 490 1.84 23.53 4.10
CA ASN A 490 0.43 23.28 3.83
C ASN A 490 0.26 22.10 2.86
N PHE A 491 1.06 22.07 1.79
CA PHE A 491 1.02 21.00 0.80
C PHE A 491 1.36 19.63 1.41
N VAL A 492 2.47 19.51 2.16
CA VAL A 492 2.86 18.22 2.77
C VAL A 492 1.91 17.80 3.88
N THR A 493 1.32 18.76 4.61
CA THR A 493 0.24 18.53 5.59
C THR A 493 -0.98 17.93 4.90
N MET A 494 -1.41 18.50 3.78
CA MET A 494 -2.55 17.98 3.02
C MET A 494 -2.24 16.59 2.47
N CYS A 495 -1.06 16.37 1.90
CA CYS A 495 -0.60 15.04 1.47
C CYS A 495 -0.65 14.00 2.61
N TYR A 496 -0.14 14.36 3.81
CA TYR A 496 -0.15 13.49 4.99
C TYR A 496 -1.56 13.07 5.41
N TYR A 497 -2.52 13.99 5.43
CA TYR A 497 -3.90 13.67 5.78
C TYR A 497 -4.67 13.00 4.64
N PHE A 498 -4.38 13.35 3.39
CA PHE A 498 -5.00 12.77 2.20
C PHE A 498 -4.62 11.30 2.05
N ALA A 499 -3.38 10.93 2.37
CA ALA A 499 -2.96 9.54 2.42
C ALA A 499 -3.78 8.71 3.42
N GLN A 500 -4.20 9.33 4.51
CA GLN A 500 -5.04 8.71 5.55
C GLN A 500 -6.54 8.82 5.26
N LYS A 501 -6.94 9.51 4.17
CA LYS A 501 -8.34 9.89 3.90
C LYS A 501 -8.99 10.60 5.08
N LYS A 502 -8.21 11.42 5.79
CA LYS A 502 -8.65 12.16 6.97
C LYS A 502 -8.94 13.60 6.60
N GLY A 503 -10.13 14.09 6.94
CA GLY A 503 -10.51 15.48 6.77
C GLY A 503 -11.89 15.66 6.17
N GLN A 504 -12.89 15.93 7.02
CA GLN A 504 -14.24 16.27 6.59
C GLN A 504 -14.26 17.55 5.75
N LYS A 505 -13.40 18.52 6.08
CA LYS A 505 -13.24 19.77 5.32
C LYS A 505 -12.77 19.56 3.88
N TRP A 506 -12.25 18.38 3.56
CA TRP A 506 -11.81 17.98 2.22
C TRP A 506 -12.71 16.91 1.59
N ASN A 507 -13.90 16.72 2.17
CA ASN A 507 -14.95 15.82 1.72
C ASN A 507 -14.61 14.32 1.78
N PHE A 508 -13.62 13.89 2.57
CA PHE A 508 -13.42 12.44 2.78
C PHE A 508 -14.58 11.82 3.57
N GLY A 509 -14.99 10.62 3.14
CA GLY A 509 -16.13 9.92 3.73
C GLY A 509 -15.87 9.39 5.14
N PRO A 510 -16.94 9.10 5.91
CA PRO A 510 -16.83 8.45 7.21
C PRO A 510 -16.47 6.97 7.06
N PHE A 511 -15.56 6.48 7.90
CA PHE A 511 -15.18 5.06 7.96
C PHE A 511 -14.49 4.72 9.30
N GLY A 512 -14.41 3.43 9.61
CA GLY A 512 -13.54 2.89 10.65
C GLY A 512 -12.33 2.18 10.05
N LYS A 513 -11.16 2.26 10.68
CA LYS A 513 -9.95 1.52 10.27
C LYS A 513 -9.68 0.41 11.28
N LEU A 514 -9.64 -0.84 10.81
CA LEU A 514 -9.28 -2.03 11.57
C LEU A 514 -7.84 -2.43 11.22
N TYR A 515 -6.94 -2.51 12.22
CA TYR A 515 -5.50 -2.71 12.02
C TYR A 515 -4.75 -3.19 13.27
#